data_AF-A0A9P3A3Q8-F1
#
_entry.id   AF-A0A9P3A3Q8-F1
#
_cell.length_a   1.000
_cell.length_b   1.000
_cell.length_c   1.000
_cell.angle_alpha   90.00
_cell.angle_beta   90.00
_cell.angle_gamma   90.00
#
_symmetry.space_group_name_H-M   'P 1'
#
loop_
_entity.id
_entity.type
_entity.pdbx_description
1 polymer ?
#
loop_
_entity_poly.entity_id
_entity_poly.type
_entity_poly.pdbx_seq_one_letter_code
_entity_poly.pdbx_strand_id
1 'polypeptide(L)'
;MPASSRKGKSRATEPAPTAAIPLGKQLAHTDKKVRDRAVQSLVAFLSRGGDAEGSSSGYVRLEESEMSKLWKGLFYCFWMSDKPLVQQALATDLAELLLQINPSAEVEHDKERFNAAVAFLDGFWRAIVREMDKFYLLIRRYVNATFRLLARAEWSTEAIAAVNEILGRKGGPLTYEDPKVPISLGMHLADIYVEELDKVLRQPEVDAAPSCPLVEVLRPHITLLARTPHQVMHNRLMTALFTPLLDALALASSAEERPRKRAKVDEPMYAHVIMHSTTSEGDSPEAIRLAVLKAMFEAAAAERAVESNRRKIYKVWREEGDDE
;
A
#
# COMPACT_ATOMS: atom_id res chain seq x y z
N MET A 1 30.01 41.09 47.88
CA MET A 1 30.52 40.21 46.79
C MET A 1 31.60 39.32 47.40
N PRO A 2 31.63 37.99 47.17
CA PRO A 2 31.13 37.31 45.97
C PRO A 2 30.03 36.27 46.21
N ALA A 3 29.29 36.02 45.14
CA ALA A 3 28.14 35.15 45.03
C ALA A 3 28.53 33.69 44.74
N SER A 4 27.80 32.75 45.35
CA SER A 4 27.90 31.32 45.05
C SER A 4 27.13 31.00 43.76
N SER A 5 27.88 30.62 42.71
CA SER A 5 27.34 30.20 41.41
C SER A 5 26.98 28.71 41.44
N ARG A 6 25.68 28.39 41.37
CA ARG A 6 25.19 27.05 41.06
C ARG A 6 25.34 26.79 39.56
N LYS A 7 26.31 25.95 39.18
CA LYS A 7 26.41 25.39 37.82
C LYS A 7 25.24 24.43 37.58
N GLY A 8 24.32 24.84 36.70
CA GLY A 8 23.31 23.95 36.13
C GLY A 8 23.95 22.86 35.28
N LYS A 9 23.51 21.61 35.47
CA LYS A 9 23.82 20.48 34.58
C LYS A 9 23.22 20.77 33.21
N SER A 10 24.06 21.01 32.21
CA SER A 10 23.67 20.99 30.82
C SER A 10 23.18 19.57 30.47
N ARG A 11 21.93 19.48 30.02
CA ARG A 11 21.33 18.27 29.44
C ARG A 11 22.12 17.96 28.17
N ALA A 12 22.83 16.83 28.16
CA ALA A 12 23.53 16.35 26.99
C ALA A 12 22.53 16.18 25.84
N THR A 13 22.76 16.90 24.75
CA THR A 13 22.12 16.67 23.46
C THR A 13 22.50 15.26 23.01
N GLU A 14 21.48 14.42 22.79
CA GLU A 14 21.68 13.07 22.25
C GLU A 14 22.36 13.17 20.88
N PRO A 15 23.38 12.35 20.59
CA PRO A 15 24.06 12.39 19.29
C PRO A 15 23.09 11.93 18.19
N ALA A 16 23.07 12.67 17.08
CA ALA A 16 22.32 12.29 15.89
C ALA A 16 22.77 10.89 15.40
N PRO A 17 21.84 10.01 14.98
CA PRO A 17 22.17 8.63 14.63
C PRO A 17 23.10 8.57 13.40
N THR A 18 24.32 8.12 13.63
CA THR A 18 25.35 7.89 12.60
C THR A 18 24.97 6.73 11.69
N ALA A 19 25.23 6.90 10.39
CA ALA A 19 24.68 6.13 9.28
C ALA A 19 25.07 4.68 9.14
N ALA A 20 26.18 4.31 9.76
CA ALA A 20 26.99 3.23 9.22
C ALA A 20 27.07 2.10 10.24
N ILE A 21 26.78 0.88 9.75
CA ILE A 21 27.11 -0.44 10.32
C ILE A 21 26.11 -0.99 11.37
N PRO A 22 25.89 -2.33 11.43
CA PRO A 22 25.05 -3.16 10.57
C PRO A 22 23.61 -3.23 11.13
N LEU A 23 22.69 -2.39 10.64
CA LEU A 23 21.31 -2.28 11.16
C LEU A 23 20.60 -3.63 11.29
N GLY A 24 20.85 -4.57 10.37
CA GLY A 24 20.24 -5.91 10.41
C GLY A 24 20.47 -6.67 11.73
N LYS A 25 21.66 -6.57 12.35
CA LYS A 25 21.93 -7.24 13.63
C LYS A 25 21.23 -6.55 14.80
N GLN A 26 21.12 -5.23 14.76
CA GLN A 26 20.45 -4.45 15.81
C GLN A 26 18.94 -4.62 15.76
N LEU A 27 18.36 -4.70 14.56
CA LEU A 27 16.94 -5.00 14.34
C LEU A 27 16.57 -6.41 14.82
N ALA A 28 17.49 -7.37 14.70
CA ALA A 28 17.29 -8.74 15.19
C ALA A 28 17.79 -8.95 16.64
N HIS A 29 18.07 -7.89 17.40
CA HIS A 29 18.55 -8.00 18.77
C HIS A 29 17.41 -8.33 19.77
N THR A 30 17.70 -9.09 20.82
CA THR A 30 16.69 -9.52 21.81
C THR A 30 16.17 -8.37 22.69
N ASP A 31 17.03 -7.40 23.03
CA ASP A 31 16.64 -6.19 23.76
C ASP A 31 15.81 -5.22 22.89
N LYS A 32 14.58 -4.93 23.34
CA LYS A 32 13.65 -3.96 22.72
C LYS A 32 14.29 -2.59 22.52
N LYS A 33 15.04 -2.07 23.50
CA LYS A 33 15.64 -0.72 23.42
C LYS A 33 16.68 -0.61 22.31
N VAL A 34 17.32 -1.73 21.95
CA VAL A 34 18.27 -1.77 20.83
C VAL A 34 17.51 -1.74 19.51
N ARG A 35 16.42 -2.52 19.40
CA ARG A 35 15.57 -2.53 18.22
C ARG A 35 14.90 -1.18 17.96
N ASP A 36 14.32 -0.56 18.99
CA ASP A 36 13.65 0.74 18.86
C ASP A 36 14.60 1.82 18.31
N ARG A 37 15.84 1.89 18.84
CA ARG A 37 16.87 2.81 18.36
C ARG A 37 17.30 2.51 16.91
N ALA A 38 17.36 1.24 16.54
CA ALA A 38 17.65 0.84 15.17
C ALA A 38 16.53 1.28 14.21
N VAL A 39 15.25 1.09 14.57
CA VAL A 39 14.10 1.55 13.79
C VAL A 39 14.10 3.07 13.63
N GLN A 40 14.37 3.82 14.70
CA GLN A 40 14.48 5.29 14.63
C GLN A 40 15.59 5.77 13.69
N SER A 41 16.64 4.97 13.51
CA SER A 41 17.76 5.30 12.60
C SER A 41 17.47 4.93 11.14
N LEU A 42 16.38 4.20 10.86
CA LEU A 42 16.08 3.70 9.51
C LEU A 42 15.73 4.80 8.54
N VAL A 43 15.00 5.84 8.96
CA VAL A 43 14.64 6.94 8.06
C VAL A 43 15.89 7.58 7.49
N ALA A 44 16.87 7.91 8.34
CA ALA A 44 18.12 8.50 7.91
C ALA A 44 18.97 7.53 7.07
N PHE A 45 18.96 6.24 7.37
CA PHE A 45 19.65 5.23 6.56
C PHE A 45 19.02 5.09 5.17
N LEU A 46 17.71 4.89 5.09
CA LEU A 46 16.97 4.72 3.85
C LEU A 46 16.99 5.99 2.99
N SER A 47 17.04 7.16 3.62
CA SER A 47 17.15 8.45 2.91
C SER A 47 18.53 8.62 2.26
N ARG A 48 19.61 8.16 2.89
CA ARG A 48 20.95 8.16 2.25
C ARG A 48 21.06 7.18 1.09
N GLY A 49 20.29 6.10 1.13
CA GLY A 49 20.38 5.04 0.12
C GLY A 49 21.72 4.29 0.18
N GLY A 50 22.16 3.78 -0.96
CA GLY A 50 23.42 3.07 -1.14
C GLY A 50 24.65 3.98 -1.32
N ASP A 51 24.48 5.31 -1.29
CA ASP A 51 25.59 6.24 -1.46
C ASP A 51 26.38 6.40 -0.15
N ALA A 52 27.23 5.42 0.15
CA ALA A 52 28.02 5.37 1.38
C ALA A 52 29.08 6.48 1.47
N GLU A 53 29.51 7.04 0.33
CA GLU A 53 30.63 7.99 0.24
C GLU A 53 30.21 9.40 -0.22
N GLY A 54 28.91 9.64 -0.48
CA GLY A 54 28.42 10.93 -1.01
C GLY A 54 28.95 11.24 -2.41
N SER A 55 29.20 10.19 -3.18
CA SER A 55 29.87 10.22 -4.48
C SER A 55 28.88 10.45 -5.63
N SER A 56 27.59 10.23 -5.40
CA SER A 56 26.53 10.38 -6.39
C SER A 56 25.90 11.76 -6.32
N SER A 57 25.49 12.30 -7.47
CA SER A 57 24.75 13.55 -7.55
C SER A 57 23.26 13.41 -7.19
N GLY A 58 22.79 12.20 -6.84
CA GLY A 58 21.39 11.90 -6.54
C GLY A 58 21.21 10.56 -5.84
N TYR A 59 19.99 10.24 -5.43
CA TYR A 59 19.69 9.03 -4.66
C TYR A 59 20.13 7.74 -5.34
N VAL A 60 20.96 6.95 -4.66
CA VAL A 60 21.36 5.60 -5.08
C VAL A 60 20.50 4.58 -4.34
N ARG A 61 19.77 3.76 -5.09
CA ARG A 61 18.98 2.67 -4.50
C ARG A 61 19.91 1.62 -3.87
N LEU A 62 19.56 1.15 -2.68
CA LEU A 62 20.20 -0.04 -2.07
C LEU A 62 20.13 -1.25 -3.00
N GLU A 63 21.20 -2.03 -3.06
CA GLU A 63 21.19 -3.27 -3.81
C GLU A 63 20.12 -4.22 -3.28
N GLU A 64 19.57 -5.08 -4.15
CA GLU A 64 18.55 -6.06 -3.76
C GLU A 64 19.02 -6.95 -2.59
N SER A 65 20.30 -7.31 -2.59
CA SER A 65 20.89 -8.16 -1.53
C SER A 65 20.92 -7.45 -0.16
N GLU A 66 21.15 -6.14 -0.14
CA GLU A 66 21.18 -5.31 1.06
C GLU A 66 19.76 -5.03 1.55
N MET A 67 18.87 -4.67 0.63
CA MET A 67 17.44 -4.49 0.91
C MET A 67 16.85 -5.79 1.50
N SER A 68 17.21 -6.95 0.97
CA SER A 68 16.79 -8.25 1.50
C SER A 68 17.31 -8.52 2.92
N LYS A 69 18.57 -8.15 3.22
CA LYS A 69 19.15 -8.28 4.57
C LYS A 69 18.45 -7.33 5.55
N LEU A 70 18.16 -6.11 5.13
CA LEU A 70 17.43 -5.12 5.93
C LEU A 70 16.04 -5.65 6.28
N TRP A 71 15.28 -6.11 5.29
CA TRP A 71 13.95 -6.65 5.49
C TRP A 71 13.92 -7.92 6.32
N LYS A 72 14.94 -8.77 6.20
CA LYS A 72 15.12 -9.90 7.11
C LYS A 72 15.29 -9.42 8.56
N GLY A 73 16.08 -8.38 8.81
CA GLY A 73 16.23 -7.77 10.13
C GLY A 73 14.92 -7.18 10.67
N LEU A 74 14.20 -6.43 9.83
CA LEU A 74 12.88 -5.85 10.14
C LEU A 74 11.84 -6.92 10.48
N PHE A 75 11.85 -8.01 9.73
CA PHE A 75 10.99 -9.16 9.97
C PHE A 75 11.24 -9.76 11.36
N TYR A 76 12.51 -10.02 11.72
CA TYR A 76 12.83 -10.50 13.07
C TYR A 76 12.48 -9.48 14.15
N CYS A 77 12.67 -8.18 13.90
CA CYS A 77 12.25 -7.12 14.81
C CYS A 77 10.75 -7.19 15.14
N PHE A 78 9.94 -7.35 14.09
CA PHE A 78 8.49 -7.48 14.20
C PHE A 78 8.07 -8.81 14.84
N TRP A 79 8.70 -9.92 14.44
CA TRP A 79 8.47 -11.26 15.00
C TRP A 79 8.71 -11.31 16.52
N MET A 80 9.75 -10.64 17.01
CA MET A 80 10.07 -10.58 18.44
C MET A 80 9.15 -9.65 19.26
N SER A 81 8.19 -8.97 18.61
CA SER A 81 7.21 -8.12 19.30
C SER A 81 5.97 -8.94 19.64
N ASP A 82 5.95 -9.48 20.85
CA ASP A 82 4.95 -10.41 21.39
C ASP A 82 3.71 -9.71 21.98
N LYS A 83 3.85 -8.48 22.47
CA LYS A 83 2.74 -7.71 23.06
C LYS A 83 1.84 -7.09 21.99
N PRO A 84 0.52 -7.35 21.98
CA PRO A 84 -0.38 -6.89 20.91
C PRO A 84 -0.32 -5.39 20.61
N LEU A 85 -0.38 -4.53 21.63
CA LEU A 85 -0.33 -3.08 21.44
C LEU A 85 1.03 -2.59 20.93
N VAL A 86 2.12 -3.25 21.36
CA VAL A 86 3.47 -2.93 20.89
C VAL A 86 3.64 -3.34 19.44
N GLN A 87 3.13 -4.51 19.07
CA GLN A 87 3.15 -5.00 17.70
C GLN A 87 2.31 -4.11 16.77
N GLN A 88 1.15 -3.62 17.23
CA GLN A 88 0.34 -2.67 16.48
C GLN A 88 1.07 -1.34 16.25
N ALA A 89 1.69 -0.77 17.28
CA ALA A 89 2.49 0.45 17.16
C ALA A 89 3.65 0.24 16.19
N LEU A 90 4.40 -0.87 16.33
CA LEU A 90 5.50 -1.19 15.44
C LEU A 90 5.05 -1.40 13.98
N ALA A 91 3.89 -2.00 13.75
CA ALA A 91 3.35 -2.17 12.39
C ALA A 91 3.10 -0.81 11.72
N THR A 92 2.56 0.13 12.50
CA THR A 92 2.35 1.51 12.05
C THR A 92 3.68 2.22 11.81
N ASP A 93 4.61 2.17 12.77
CA ASP A 93 5.92 2.83 12.67
C ASP A 93 6.71 2.34 11.45
N LEU A 94 6.71 1.03 11.19
CA LEU A 94 7.39 0.46 10.02
C LEU A 94 6.74 0.91 8.71
N ALA A 95 5.42 0.85 8.60
CA ALA A 95 4.72 1.29 7.39
C ALA A 95 4.91 2.79 7.13
N GLU A 96 4.99 3.61 8.19
CA GLU A 96 5.21 5.05 8.08
C GLU A 96 6.59 5.41 7.53
N LEU A 97 7.59 4.51 7.63
CA LEU A 97 8.90 4.70 6.99
C LEU A 97 8.75 5.00 5.49
N LEU A 98 7.79 4.39 4.79
CA LEU A 98 7.53 4.67 3.38
C LEU A 98 7.27 6.16 3.09
N LEU A 99 6.64 6.85 4.03
CA LEU A 99 6.27 8.25 3.89
C LEU A 99 7.37 9.18 4.42
N GLN A 100 8.21 8.70 5.33
CA GLN A 100 9.27 9.48 5.97
C GLN A 100 10.60 9.47 5.21
N ILE A 101 10.85 8.48 4.34
CA ILE A 101 12.05 8.45 3.48
C ILE A 101 12.13 9.76 2.68
N ASN A 102 13.27 10.44 2.76
CA ASN A 102 13.51 11.70 2.08
C ASN A 102 14.99 11.87 1.67
N PRO A 103 15.38 11.45 0.46
CA PRO A 103 16.78 11.50 0.02
C PRO A 103 17.43 12.88 -0.04
N SER A 104 16.65 13.92 -0.31
CA SER A 104 17.09 15.31 -0.27
C SER A 104 16.09 16.12 0.54
N ALA A 105 16.59 17.01 1.41
CA ALA A 105 15.73 17.95 2.13
C ALA A 105 15.21 19.09 1.22
N GLU A 106 15.72 19.19 -0.01
CA GLU A 106 15.32 20.20 -0.99
C GLU A 106 14.05 19.75 -1.73
N VAL A 107 13.10 20.67 -1.85
CA VAL A 107 11.72 20.44 -2.33
C VAL A 107 11.67 19.95 -3.79
N GLU A 108 12.72 20.16 -4.58
CA GLU A 108 12.75 19.82 -6.02
C GLU A 108 12.95 18.31 -6.31
N HIS A 109 13.05 17.45 -5.29
CA HIS A 109 13.37 16.03 -5.44
C HIS A 109 12.22 15.05 -5.12
N ASP A 110 10.95 15.45 -5.32
CA ASP A 110 9.80 14.56 -5.07
C ASP A 110 9.86 13.23 -5.83
N LYS A 111 10.44 13.24 -7.04
CA LYS A 111 10.67 12.02 -7.82
C LYS A 111 11.66 11.06 -7.16
N GLU A 112 12.76 11.57 -6.59
CA GLU A 112 13.74 10.74 -5.88
C GLU A 112 13.15 10.21 -4.58
N ARG A 113 12.39 11.04 -3.87
CA ARG A 113 11.65 10.65 -2.67
C ARG A 113 10.68 9.51 -2.96
N PHE A 114 9.89 9.62 -4.02
CA PHE A 114 8.99 8.56 -4.47
C PHE A 114 9.76 7.29 -4.85
N ASN A 115 10.81 7.41 -5.66
CA ASN A 115 11.63 6.27 -6.09
C ASN A 115 12.26 5.52 -4.90
N ALA A 116 12.73 6.25 -3.88
CA ALA A 116 13.27 5.66 -2.67
C ALA A 116 12.20 4.92 -1.85
N ALA A 117 11.01 5.50 -1.71
CA ALA A 117 9.87 4.87 -1.04
C ALA A 117 9.41 3.60 -1.79
N VAL A 118 9.26 3.67 -3.11
CA VAL A 118 8.89 2.51 -3.95
C VAL A 118 9.96 1.42 -3.89
N ALA A 119 11.24 1.77 -3.80
CA ALA A 119 12.30 0.79 -3.59
C ALA A 119 12.20 0.05 -2.27
N PHE A 120 11.84 0.75 -1.20
CA PHE A 120 11.60 0.15 0.10
C PHE A 120 10.34 -0.73 0.09
N LEU A 121 9.26 -0.28 -0.56
CA LEU A 121 8.02 -1.05 -0.76
C LEU A 121 8.25 -2.34 -1.55
N ASP A 122 9.07 -2.29 -2.60
CA ASP A 122 9.46 -3.47 -3.39
C ASP A 122 10.18 -4.50 -2.51
N GLY A 123 11.09 -4.06 -1.65
CA GLY A 123 11.75 -4.90 -0.66
C GLY A 123 10.78 -5.54 0.33
N PHE A 124 9.77 -4.80 0.79
CA PHE A 124 8.73 -5.29 1.68
C PHE A 124 8.00 -6.49 1.06
N TRP A 125 7.48 -6.33 -0.15
CA TRP A 125 6.70 -7.38 -0.81
C TRP A 125 7.54 -8.61 -1.12
N ARG A 126 8.79 -8.44 -1.56
CA ARG A 126 9.75 -9.55 -1.75
C ARG A 126 9.98 -10.34 -0.45
N ALA A 127 10.03 -9.66 0.69
CA ALA A 127 10.20 -10.31 1.99
C ALA A 127 8.92 -11.01 2.46
N ILE A 128 7.76 -10.35 2.37
CA ILE A 128 6.47 -10.92 2.79
C ILE A 128 6.11 -12.18 2.02
N VAL A 129 6.34 -12.19 0.71
CA VAL A 129 6.09 -13.36 -0.14
C VAL A 129 6.86 -14.61 0.34
N ARG A 130 8.02 -14.43 0.97
CA ARG A 130 8.89 -15.53 1.44
C ARG A 130 8.58 -16.01 2.85
N GLU A 131 8.04 -15.15 3.70
CA GLU A 131 8.00 -15.36 5.15
C GLU A 131 6.56 -15.56 5.71
N MET A 132 5.60 -15.96 4.87
CA MET A 132 4.17 -15.75 5.16
C MET A 132 3.42 -16.85 5.95
N ASP A 133 2.65 -16.35 6.94
CA ASP A 133 1.28 -16.68 7.37
C ASP A 133 0.88 -15.84 8.62
N LYS A 134 1.83 -15.09 9.24
CA LYS A 134 1.65 -14.48 10.57
C LYS A 134 1.62 -12.93 10.61
N PHE A 135 1.59 -12.24 9.47
CA PHE A 135 1.83 -10.78 9.40
C PHE A 135 0.72 -9.95 8.74
N TYR A 136 -0.53 -10.42 8.83
CA TYR A 136 -1.68 -9.74 8.20
C TYR A 136 -1.87 -8.28 8.61
N LEU A 137 -1.59 -7.94 9.87
CA LEU A 137 -1.66 -6.56 10.34
C LEU A 137 -0.59 -5.68 9.68
N LEU A 138 0.65 -6.18 9.56
CA LEU A 138 1.73 -5.45 8.91
C LEU A 138 1.42 -5.22 7.43
N ILE A 139 0.92 -6.25 6.74
CA ILE A 139 0.46 -6.15 5.35
C ILE A 139 -0.61 -5.07 5.21
N ARG A 140 -1.61 -5.06 6.10
CA ARG A 140 -2.67 -4.04 6.09
C ARG A 140 -2.12 -2.62 6.27
N ARG A 141 -1.15 -2.41 7.16
CA ARG A 141 -0.49 -1.10 7.34
C ARG A 141 0.31 -0.67 6.11
N TYR A 142 0.99 -1.59 5.43
CA TYR A 142 1.73 -1.29 4.21
C TYR A 142 0.80 -0.99 3.01
N VAL A 143 -0.33 -1.67 2.89
CA VAL A 143 -1.35 -1.34 1.88
C VAL A 143 -1.85 0.09 2.09
N ASN A 144 -2.21 0.46 3.32
CA ASN A 144 -2.63 1.82 3.66
C ASN A 144 -1.52 2.86 3.36
N ALA A 145 -0.28 2.61 3.80
CA ALA A 145 0.84 3.51 3.52
C ALA A 145 1.15 3.62 2.01
N THR A 146 0.91 2.57 1.23
CA THR A 146 1.04 2.59 -0.23
C THR A 146 0.03 3.53 -0.86
N PHE A 147 -1.24 3.49 -0.43
CA PHE A 147 -2.24 4.45 -0.93
C PHE A 147 -1.93 5.89 -0.53
N ARG A 148 -1.46 6.13 0.70
CA ARG A 148 -0.99 7.46 1.10
C ARG A 148 0.21 7.94 0.28
N LEU A 149 1.11 7.02 -0.09
CA LEU A 149 2.24 7.32 -0.98
C LEU A 149 1.76 7.70 -2.38
N LEU A 150 0.76 7.01 -2.92
CA LEU A 150 0.13 7.34 -4.21
C LEU A 150 -0.62 8.68 -4.15
N ALA A 151 -1.39 8.93 -3.09
CA ALA A 151 -2.09 10.20 -2.89
C ALA A 151 -1.11 11.38 -2.80
N ARG A 152 0.03 11.22 -2.09
CA ARG A 152 1.11 12.22 -2.05
C ARG A 152 1.75 12.44 -3.42
N ALA A 153 1.80 11.42 -4.26
CA ALA A 153 2.26 11.50 -5.65
C ALA A 153 1.13 11.92 -6.61
N GLU A 154 0.04 12.49 -6.07
CA GLU A 154 -1.14 12.99 -6.79
C GLU A 154 -1.76 11.97 -7.72
N TRP A 155 -1.68 10.69 -7.35
CA TRP A 155 -2.16 9.57 -8.15
C TRP A 155 -1.60 9.54 -9.58
N SER A 156 -0.37 10.03 -9.77
CA SER A 156 0.25 10.06 -11.10
C SER A 156 0.32 8.67 -11.73
N THR A 157 0.13 8.61 -13.06
CA THR A 157 0.13 7.38 -13.84
C THR A 157 1.42 6.58 -13.62
N GLU A 158 2.56 7.25 -13.54
CA GLU A 158 3.86 6.65 -13.28
C GLU A 158 3.93 6.01 -11.88
N ALA A 159 3.38 6.70 -10.88
CA ALA A 159 3.37 6.21 -9.50
C ALA A 159 2.50 4.95 -9.36
N ILE A 160 1.30 4.97 -9.94
CA ILE A 160 0.38 3.83 -9.93
C ILE A 160 0.99 2.67 -10.71
N ALA A 161 1.58 2.91 -11.88
CA ALA A 161 2.24 1.89 -12.67
C ALA A 161 3.39 1.22 -11.90
N ALA A 162 4.21 1.99 -11.19
CA ALA A 162 5.30 1.46 -10.38
C ALA A 162 4.81 0.54 -9.24
N VAL A 163 3.72 0.92 -8.55
CA VAL A 163 3.11 0.07 -7.51
C VAL A 163 2.48 -1.18 -8.13
N ASN A 164 1.75 -1.03 -9.23
CA ASN A 164 1.09 -2.14 -9.92
C ASN A 164 2.11 -3.18 -10.43
N GLU A 165 3.26 -2.74 -10.91
CA GLU A 165 4.36 -3.62 -11.30
C GLU A 165 4.87 -4.45 -10.11
N ILE A 166 5.06 -3.83 -8.93
CA ILE A 166 5.47 -4.56 -7.73
C ILE A 166 4.42 -5.60 -7.32
N LEU A 167 3.15 -5.24 -7.39
CA LEU A 167 2.05 -6.12 -6.97
C LEU A 167 1.82 -7.29 -7.93
N GLY A 168 1.84 -7.04 -9.24
CA GLY A 168 1.39 -7.98 -10.27
C GLY A 168 2.47 -8.83 -10.95
N ARG A 169 3.75 -8.40 -10.92
CA ARG A 169 4.84 -9.15 -11.57
C ARG A 169 5.05 -10.54 -10.99
N LYS A 170 5.86 -11.37 -11.66
CA LYS A 170 6.30 -12.66 -11.12
C LYS A 170 6.98 -12.50 -9.75
N GLY A 171 6.51 -13.25 -8.75
CA GLY A 171 6.98 -13.14 -7.36
C GLY A 171 6.38 -11.96 -6.59
N GLY A 172 5.48 -11.18 -7.19
CA GLY A 172 4.64 -10.19 -6.51
C GLY A 172 3.43 -10.83 -5.80
N PRO A 173 2.82 -10.13 -4.83
CA PRO A 173 1.75 -10.68 -3.99
C PRO A 173 0.44 -11.00 -4.73
N LEU A 174 0.21 -10.40 -5.91
CA LEU A 174 -0.98 -10.60 -6.75
C LEU A 174 -0.66 -11.32 -8.06
N THR A 175 0.44 -12.08 -8.09
CA THR A 175 0.83 -12.84 -9.28
C THR A 175 -0.06 -14.06 -9.51
N TYR A 176 -0.29 -14.39 -10.78
CA TYR A 176 -0.92 -15.65 -11.22
C TYR A 176 0.09 -16.61 -11.88
N GLU A 177 1.34 -16.19 -12.02
CA GLU A 177 2.38 -16.91 -12.79
C GLU A 177 3.38 -17.66 -11.90
N ASP A 178 3.48 -17.31 -10.62
CA ASP A 178 4.42 -17.92 -9.69
C ASP A 178 3.72 -18.78 -8.64
N PRO A 179 3.74 -20.12 -8.76
CA PRO A 179 3.12 -21.02 -7.80
C PRO A 179 3.81 -21.03 -6.43
N LYS A 180 4.98 -20.39 -6.28
CA LYS A 180 5.66 -20.26 -4.98
C LYS A 180 5.03 -19.18 -4.11
N VAL A 181 4.28 -18.25 -4.70
CA VAL A 181 3.60 -17.20 -3.94
C VAL A 181 2.33 -17.80 -3.30
N PRO A 182 2.18 -17.73 -1.97
CA PRO A 182 0.98 -18.25 -1.31
C PRO A 182 -0.29 -17.52 -1.76
N ILE A 183 -1.31 -18.27 -2.20
CA ILE A 183 -2.60 -17.71 -2.63
C ILE A 183 -3.28 -16.95 -1.47
N SER A 184 -3.03 -17.34 -0.22
CA SER A 184 -3.55 -16.68 0.98
C SER A 184 -3.16 -15.20 1.06
N LEU A 185 -2.01 -14.81 0.48
CA LEU A 185 -1.60 -13.41 0.39
C LEU A 185 -2.55 -12.61 -0.51
N GLY A 186 -2.83 -13.12 -1.71
CA GLY A 186 -3.78 -12.49 -2.63
C GLY A 186 -5.20 -12.43 -2.07
N MET A 187 -5.63 -13.47 -1.35
CA MET A 187 -6.94 -13.47 -0.68
C MET A 187 -7.03 -12.40 0.41
N HIS A 188 -6.00 -12.27 1.26
CA HIS A 188 -5.95 -11.23 2.28
C HIS A 188 -5.92 -9.83 1.67
N LEU A 189 -5.21 -9.64 0.55
CA LEU A 189 -5.24 -8.36 -0.17
C LEU A 189 -6.63 -8.04 -0.67
N ALA A 190 -7.33 -9.01 -1.28
CA ALA A 190 -8.72 -8.81 -1.72
C ALA A 190 -9.64 -8.35 -0.58
N ASP A 191 -9.41 -8.85 0.65
CA ASP A 191 -10.23 -8.52 1.83
C ASP A 191 -10.06 -7.09 2.34
N ILE A 192 -8.88 -6.50 2.13
CA ILE A 192 -8.52 -5.25 2.79
C ILE A 192 -8.32 -4.09 1.81
N TYR A 193 -8.18 -4.37 0.51
CA TYR A 193 -7.70 -3.36 -0.45
C TYR A 193 -8.61 -2.13 -0.52
N VAL A 194 -9.91 -2.34 -0.75
CA VAL A 194 -10.88 -1.23 -0.87
C VAL A 194 -11.15 -0.59 0.49
N GLU A 195 -11.15 -1.37 1.57
CA GLU A 195 -11.31 -0.86 2.94
C GLU A 195 -10.16 0.10 3.33
N GLU A 196 -8.91 -0.26 3.00
CA GLU A 196 -7.77 0.60 3.28
C GLU A 196 -7.68 1.79 2.31
N LEU A 197 -8.14 1.64 1.06
CA LEU A 197 -8.27 2.77 0.13
C LEU A 197 -9.27 3.80 0.65
N ASP A 198 -10.47 3.36 1.06
CA ASP A 198 -11.50 4.24 1.62
C ASP A 198 -11.00 5.03 2.84
N LYS A 199 -10.25 4.37 3.73
CA LYS A 199 -9.63 5.02 4.90
C LYS A 199 -8.62 6.10 4.53
N VAL A 200 -7.90 5.93 3.43
CA VAL A 200 -6.94 6.93 2.96
C VAL A 200 -7.67 8.09 2.30
N LEU A 201 -8.66 7.81 1.46
CA LEU A 201 -9.49 8.84 0.81
C LEU A 201 -10.30 9.66 1.82
N ARG A 202 -10.58 9.14 3.01
CA ARG A 202 -11.16 9.88 4.13
C ARG A 202 -10.26 10.99 4.71
N GLN A 203 -8.95 10.91 4.49
CA GLN A 203 -8.02 11.80 5.18
C GLN A 203 -8.10 13.21 4.57
N PRO A 204 -8.17 14.28 5.39
CA PRO A 204 -8.25 15.65 4.90
C PRO A 204 -7.08 16.07 4.00
N GLU A 205 -5.92 15.44 4.20
CA GLU A 205 -4.72 15.65 3.39
C GLU A 205 -4.89 15.14 1.95
N VAL A 206 -5.82 14.19 1.74
CA VAL A 206 -6.16 13.60 0.44
C VAL A 206 -7.31 14.34 -0.24
N ASP A 207 -8.14 15.09 0.51
CA ASP A 207 -9.18 15.97 -0.07
C ASP A 207 -8.60 17.07 -0.98
N ALA A 208 -7.34 17.44 -0.76
CA ALA A 208 -6.63 18.43 -1.56
C ALA A 208 -5.93 17.84 -2.81
N ALA A 209 -5.84 16.50 -2.90
CA ALA A 209 -5.24 15.81 -4.03
C ALA A 209 -6.26 15.58 -5.15
N PRO A 210 -5.81 15.31 -6.39
CA PRO A 210 -6.71 14.86 -7.46
C PRO A 210 -7.50 13.61 -7.06
N SER A 211 -8.67 13.43 -7.67
CA SER A 211 -9.47 12.21 -7.49
C SER A 211 -8.67 10.96 -7.86
N CYS A 212 -8.89 9.87 -7.11
CA CYS A 212 -8.22 8.60 -7.29
C CYS A 212 -8.69 7.91 -8.59
N PRO A 213 -7.82 7.60 -9.55
CA PRO A 213 -8.16 6.85 -10.76
C PRO A 213 -8.40 5.37 -10.41
N LEU A 214 -9.62 5.06 -9.98
CA LEU A 214 -9.95 3.81 -9.28
C LEU A 214 -9.63 2.56 -10.09
N VAL A 215 -9.94 2.56 -11.39
CA VAL A 215 -9.68 1.42 -12.29
C VAL A 215 -8.18 1.10 -12.36
N GLU A 216 -7.32 2.12 -12.42
CA GLU A 216 -5.87 1.91 -12.48
C GLU A 216 -5.31 1.39 -11.16
N VAL A 217 -5.84 1.88 -10.03
CA VAL A 217 -5.48 1.38 -8.70
C VAL A 217 -5.95 -0.07 -8.49
N LEU A 218 -7.06 -0.48 -9.09
CA LEU A 218 -7.60 -1.85 -9.03
C LEU A 218 -6.98 -2.81 -10.08
N ARG A 219 -6.18 -2.30 -11.02
CA ARG A 219 -5.65 -3.06 -12.17
C ARG A 219 -4.99 -4.41 -11.80
N PRO A 220 -4.19 -4.54 -10.72
CA PRO A 220 -3.62 -5.84 -10.34
C PRO A 220 -4.69 -6.87 -9.96
N HIS A 221 -5.74 -6.45 -9.25
CA HIS A 221 -6.86 -7.32 -8.85
C HIS A 221 -7.72 -7.71 -10.05
N ILE A 222 -7.98 -6.77 -10.96
CA ILE A 222 -8.73 -7.01 -12.21
C ILE A 222 -7.99 -8.03 -13.07
N THR A 223 -6.67 -7.87 -13.22
CA THR A 223 -5.83 -8.80 -13.98
C THR A 223 -5.84 -10.19 -13.34
N LEU A 224 -5.68 -10.25 -12.01
CA LEU A 224 -5.69 -11.51 -11.27
C LEU A 224 -7.05 -12.22 -11.33
N LEU A 225 -8.16 -11.47 -11.30
CA LEU A 225 -9.51 -12.01 -11.44
C LEU A 225 -9.65 -12.80 -12.75
N ALA A 226 -9.21 -12.23 -13.86
CA ALA A 226 -9.30 -12.87 -15.17
C ALA A 226 -8.32 -14.06 -15.32
N ARG A 227 -7.11 -13.95 -14.76
CA ARG A 227 -5.99 -14.86 -15.07
C ARG A 227 -5.68 -15.92 -14.02
N THR A 228 -6.24 -15.83 -12.82
CA THR A 228 -5.94 -16.81 -11.76
C THR A 228 -6.39 -18.23 -12.14
N PRO A 229 -5.53 -19.25 -12.04
CA PRO A 229 -5.94 -20.64 -12.26
C PRO A 229 -6.77 -21.18 -11.09
N HIS A 230 -6.76 -20.50 -9.93
CA HIS A 230 -7.38 -20.97 -8.71
C HIS A 230 -8.79 -20.39 -8.53
N GLN A 231 -9.80 -21.26 -8.64
CA GLN A 231 -11.20 -20.83 -8.51
C GLN A 231 -11.54 -20.23 -7.14
N VAL A 232 -10.85 -20.67 -6.07
CA VAL A 232 -11.00 -20.07 -4.74
C VAL A 232 -10.55 -18.61 -4.73
N MET A 233 -9.45 -18.28 -5.43
CA MET A 233 -8.96 -16.91 -5.53
C MET A 233 -9.93 -16.03 -6.35
N HIS A 234 -10.40 -16.52 -7.50
CA HIS A 234 -11.42 -15.83 -8.29
C HIS A 234 -12.67 -15.53 -7.44
N ASN A 235 -13.20 -16.54 -6.74
CA ASN A 235 -14.39 -16.38 -5.91
C ASN A 235 -14.13 -15.38 -4.78
N ARG A 236 -12.94 -15.40 -4.16
CA ARG A 236 -12.59 -14.43 -3.11
C ARG A 236 -12.55 -13.00 -3.64
N LEU A 237 -11.92 -12.76 -4.79
CA LEU A 237 -11.90 -11.44 -5.43
C LEU A 237 -13.33 -10.91 -5.69
N MET A 238 -14.23 -11.76 -6.19
CA MET A 238 -15.62 -11.35 -6.37
C MET A 238 -16.29 -11.04 -5.03
N THR A 239 -16.26 -11.97 -4.08
CA THR A 239 -17.01 -11.87 -2.82
C THR A 239 -16.49 -10.81 -1.85
N ALA A 240 -15.19 -10.52 -1.85
CA ALA A 240 -14.56 -9.61 -0.90
C ALA A 240 -14.28 -8.21 -1.48
N LEU A 241 -14.04 -8.11 -2.80
CA LEU A 241 -13.62 -6.87 -3.44
C LEU A 241 -14.67 -6.37 -4.43
N PHE A 242 -14.93 -7.10 -5.51
CA PHE A 242 -15.71 -6.57 -6.64
C PHE A 242 -17.20 -6.45 -6.35
N THR A 243 -17.85 -7.49 -5.83
CA THR A 243 -19.29 -7.44 -5.53
C THR A 243 -19.63 -6.36 -4.51
N PRO A 244 -18.96 -6.27 -3.34
CA PRO A 244 -19.25 -5.20 -2.38
C PRO A 244 -19.00 -3.79 -2.94
N LEU A 245 -18.00 -3.62 -3.80
CA LEU A 245 -17.72 -2.33 -4.46
C LEU A 245 -18.81 -1.96 -5.47
N LEU A 246 -19.20 -2.90 -6.33
CA LEU A 246 -20.26 -2.70 -7.34
C LEU A 246 -21.61 -2.42 -6.68
N ASP A 247 -21.95 -3.16 -5.61
CA ASP A 247 -23.17 -2.95 -4.83
C ASP A 247 -23.19 -1.55 -4.18
N ALA A 248 -22.07 -1.11 -3.60
CA ALA A 248 -21.95 0.21 -2.99
C ALA A 248 -22.12 1.34 -4.02
N LEU A 249 -21.54 1.19 -5.21
CA LEU A 249 -21.69 2.15 -6.30
C LEU A 249 -23.14 2.19 -6.83
N ALA A 250 -23.77 1.02 -7.04
CA ALA A 250 -25.16 0.94 -7.50
C ALA A 250 -26.14 1.58 -6.51
N LEU A 251 -25.92 1.37 -5.20
CA LEU A 251 -26.71 1.98 -4.15
C LEU A 251 -26.54 3.51 -4.13
N ALA A 252 -25.32 4.01 -4.35
CA ALA A 252 -25.05 5.44 -4.43
C ALA A 252 -25.72 6.10 -5.64
N SER A 253 -25.67 5.47 -6.83
CA SER A 253 -26.39 5.96 -8.02
C SER A 253 -27.89 6.07 -7.76
N SER A 254 -28.49 5.04 -7.16
CA SER A 254 -29.92 5.02 -6.83
C SER A 254 -30.33 6.07 -5.78
N ALA A 255 -29.39 6.49 -4.93
CA ALA A 255 -29.63 7.48 -3.88
C ALA A 255 -29.56 8.92 -4.39
N GLU A 256 -28.85 9.18 -5.49
CA GLU A 256 -28.83 10.49 -6.15
C GLU A 256 -30.18 10.82 -6.81
N GLU A 257 -30.89 9.82 -7.32
CA GLU A 257 -32.21 9.99 -7.97
C GLU A 257 -33.36 10.28 -6.98
N ARG A 258 -33.21 9.96 -5.69
CA ARG A 258 -34.30 10.05 -4.69
C ARG A 258 -34.12 11.27 -3.76
N PRO A 259 -35.15 12.11 -3.54
CA PRO A 259 -35.05 13.23 -2.62
C PRO A 259 -34.85 12.76 -1.17
N ARG A 260 -33.72 13.15 -0.57
CA ARG A 260 -33.27 12.71 0.77
C ARG A 260 -34.23 13.17 1.87
N LYS A 261 -35.02 12.24 2.46
CA LYS A 261 -35.58 12.43 3.80
C LYS A 261 -34.50 12.13 4.83
N ARG A 262 -34.26 13.07 5.76
CA ARG A 262 -33.22 12.99 6.81
C ARG A 262 -33.45 11.79 7.74
N ALA A 263 -32.91 10.63 7.38
CA ALA A 263 -32.61 9.56 8.31
C ALA A 263 -31.12 9.66 8.69
N LYS A 264 -30.81 9.36 9.95
CA LYS A 264 -29.44 9.29 10.45
C LYS A 264 -28.86 7.96 9.95
N VAL A 265 -28.36 7.95 8.71
CA VAL A 265 -27.80 6.76 8.07
C VAL A 265 -26.35 6.62 8.51
N ASP A 266 -25.95 5.42 8.92
CA ASP A 266 -24.52 5.07 9.04
C ASP A 266 -23.80 5.44 7.74
N GLU A 267 -22.53 5.80 7.84
CA GLU A 267 -21.72 6.12 6.67
C GLU A 267 -21.78 4.96 5.67
N PRO A 268 -22.15 5.20 4.39
CA PRO A 268 -22.29 4.13 3.42
C PRO A 268 -20.96 3.40 3.23
N MET A 269 -21.03 2.10 2.96
CA MET A 269 -19.85 1.29 2.66
C MET A 269 -19.07 1.94 1.50
N TYR A 270 -17.77 2.18 1.71
CA TYR A 270 -16.88 2.82 0.74
C TYR A 270 -17.27 4.26 0.33
N ALA A 271 -17.87 5.03 1.25
CA ALA A 271 -18.29 6.41 1.02
C ALA A 271 -17.20 7.28 0.36
N HIS A 272 -15.94 7.18 0.80
CA HIS A 272 -14.86 8.01 0.29
C HIS A 272 -14.30 7.51 -1.03
N VAL A 273 -14.33 6.19 -1.27
CA VAL A 273 -14.06 5.67 -2.62
C VAL A 273 -15.07 6.24 -3.60
N ILE A 274 -16.35 6.28 -3.26
CA ILE A 274 -17.40 6.81 -4.13
C ILE A 274 -17.21 8.32 -4.36
N MET A 275 -16.88 9.08 -3.33
CA MET A 275 -16.76 10.55 -3.41
C MET A 275 -15.46 11.05 -4.05
N HIS A 276 -14.36 10.32 -3.89
CA HIS A 276 -13.01 10.79 -4.26
C HIS A 276 -12.37 9.93 -5.35
N SER A 277 -13.15 9.17 -6.12
CA SER A 277 -12.66 8.41 -7.27
C SER A 277 -13.06 9.06 -8.59
N THR A 278 -12.23 8.84 -9.60
CA THR A 278 -12.47 9.25 -11.00
C THR A 278 -12.20 8.08 -11.93
N THR A 279 -12.84 8.09 -13.10
CA THR A 279 -12.62 7.12 -14.18
C THR A 279 -12.71 7.80 -15.54
N SER A 280 -12.33 7.08 -16.60
CA SER A 280 -12.49 7.55 -17.98
C SER A 280 -13.94 7.83 -18.38
N GLU A 281 -14.89 7.21 -17.70
CA GLU A 281 -16.33 7.37 -17.94
C GLU A 281 -16.91 8.55 -17.14
N GLY A 282 -16.15 9.11 -16.19
CA GLY A 282 -16.58 10.18 -15.29
C GLY A 282 -16.46 9.82 -13.82
N ASP A 283 -17.00 10.72 -12.99
CA ASP A 283 -16.85 10.70 -11.52
C ASP A 283 -18.17 10.36 -10.80
N SER A 284 -19.27 10.19 -11.54
CA SER A 284 -20.53 9.74 -10.92
C SER A 284 -20.41 8.29 -10.46
N PRO A 285 -21.15 7.87 -9.40
CA PRO A 285 -21.11 6.49 -8.95
C PRO A 285 -21.47 5.47 -10.05
N GLU A 286 -22.37 5.85 -10.95
CA GLU A 286 -22.76 5.05 -12.12
C GLU A 286 -21.63 4.94 -13.16
N ALA A 287 -20.97 6.05 -13.49
CA ALA A 287 -19.83 6.07 -14.41
C ALA A 287 -18.66 5.23 -13.86
N ILE A 288 -18.37 5.38 -12.56
CA ILE A 288 -17.33 4.59 -11.89
C ILE A 288 -17.68 3.10 -11.92
N ARG A 289 -18.94 2.73 -11.62
CA ARG A 289 -19.41 1.34 -11.69
C ARG A 289 -19.25 0.76 -13.08
N LEU A 290 -19.68 1.48 -14.11
CA LEU A 290 -19.56 1.07 -15.50
C LEU A 290 -18.09 0.91 -15.92
N ALA A 291 -17.21 1.83 -15.53
CA ALA A 291 -15.78 1.74 -15.82
C ALA A 291 -15.12 0.50 -15.18
N VAL A 292 -15.48 0.16 -13.93
CA VAL A 292 -14.99 -1.06 -13.27
C VAL A 292 -15.48 -2.31 -14.00
N LEU A 293 -16.77 -2.37 -14.36
CA LEU A 293 -17.34 -3.49 -15.13
C LEU A 293 -16.67 -3.64 -16.51
N LYS A 294 -16.44 -2.54 -17.23
CA LYS A 294 -15.76 -2.52 -18.53
C LYS A 294 -14.34 -3.06 -18.40
N ALA A 295 -13.59 -2.57 -17.40
CA ALA A 295 -12.22 -3.03 -17.15
C ALA A 295 -12.15 -4.53 -16.79
N MET A 296 -13.12 -5.05 -16.02
CA MET A 296 -13.25 -6.49 -15.77
C MET A 296 -13.52 -7.27 -17.05
N PHE A 297 -14.45 -6.79 -17.89
CA PHE A 297 -14.78 -7.41 -19.17
C PHE A 297 -13.56 -7.45 -20.12
N GLU A 298 -12.85 -6.34 -20.27
CA GLU A 298 -11.63 -6.25 -21.07
C GLU A 298 -10.54 -7.22 -20.60
N ALA A 299 -10.35 -7.33 -19.28
CA ALA A 299 -9.39 -8.26 -18.72
C ALA A 299 -9.77 -9.73 -19.00
N ALA A 300 -11.06 -10.05 -19.02
CA ALA A 300 -11.60 -11.37 -19.36
C ALA A 300 -11.52 -11.68 -20.87
N ALA A 301 -11.62 -10.66 -21.72
CA ALA A 301 -11.50 -10.77 -23.16
C ALA A 301 -10.06 -11.04 -23.62
N ALA A 302 -9.06 -10.70 -22.80
CA ALA A 302 -7.66 -10.96 -23.11
C ALA A 302 -7.38 -12.45 -23.37
N GLU A 303 -6.47 -12.74 -24.30
CA GLU A 303 -6.09 -14.10 -24.69
C GLU A 303 -5.60 -14.96 -23.51
N ARG A 304 -4.89 -14.32 -22.57
CA ARG A 304 -4.35 -14.97 -21.37
C ARG A 304 -5.36 -15.20 -20.25
N ALA A 305 -6.62 -14.77 -20.41
CA ALA A 305 -7.66 -15.03 -19.42
C ALA A 305 -8.01 -16.51 -19.34
N VAL A 306 -8.30 -17.00 -18.14
CA VAL A 306 -8.74 -18.38 -17.94
C VAL A 306 -10.19 -18.50 -18.40
N GLU A 307 -10.49 -19.47 -19.27
CA GLU A 307 -11.81 -19.63 -19.91
C GLU A 307 -12.97 -19.75 -18.89
N SER A 308 -12.78 -20.44 -17.78
CA SER A 308 -13.80 -20.51 -16.72
C SER A 308 -14.05 -19.16 -16.04
N ASN A 309 -13.00 -18.36 -15.85
CA ASN A 309 -13.11 -17.02 -15.25
C ASN A 309 -13.78 -16.07 -16.23
N ARG A 310 -13.42 -16.13 -17.52
CA ARG A 310 -14.07 -15.36 -18.59
C ARG A 310 -15.59 -15.53 -18.57
N ARG A 311 -16.07 -16.77 -18.53
CA ARG A 311 -17.51 -17.06 -18.47
C ARG A 311 -18.19 -16.46 -17.26
N LYS A 312 -17.53 -16.47 -16.09
CA LYS A 312 -18.04 -15.88 -14.85
C LYS A 312 -18.09 -14.36 -14.92
N ILE A 313 -17.03 -13.72 -15.42
CA ILE A 313 -16.95 -12.27 -15.56
C ILE A 313 -17.98 -11.78 -16.59
N TYR A 314 -18.14 -12.47 -17.73
CA TYR A 314 -19.16 -12.13 -18.71
C TYR A 314 -20.58 -12.33 -18.18
N LYS A 315 -20.78 -13.28 -17.25
CA LYS A 315 -22.06 -13.41 -16.55
C LYS A 315 -22.33 -12.17 -15.70
N VAL A 316 -21.36 -11.71 -14.91
CA VAL A 316 -21.47 -10.48 -14.12
C VAL A 316 -21.74 -9.27 -15.03
N TRP A 317 -21.01 -9.14 -16.14
CA TRP A 317 -21.26 -8.08 -17.13
C TRP A 317 -22.70 -8.07 -17.63
N ARG A 318 -23.27 -9.23 -18.02
CA ARG A 318 -24.67 -9.29 -18.47
C ARG A 318 -25.70 -9.01 -17.38
N GLU A 319 -25.35 -9.27 -16.12
CA GLU A 319 -26.25 -9.05 -14.98
C GLU A 319 -26.19 -7.60 -14.48
N GLU A 320 -25.06 -6.92 -14.65
CA GLU A 320 -24.76 -5.64 -14.01
C GLU A 320 -24.44 -4.50 -14.99
N GLY A 321 -23.79 -4.78 -16.13
CA GLY A 321 -23.49 -3.79 -17.16
C GLY A 321 -24.74 -3.58 -17.99
N ASP A 322 -25.43 -2.46 -17.78
CA ASP A 322 -26.63 -2.11 -18.54
C ASP A 322 -26.39 -2.32 -20.04
N ASP A 323 -27.15 -3.23 -20.64
CA ASP A 323 -27.18 -3.44 -22.09
C ASP A 323 -28.01 -2.29 -22.71
N GLU A 324 -27.37 -1.15 -22.97
CA GLU A 324 -27.77 -0.21 -24.04
C GLU A 324 -26.83 -0.32 -25.25
#